data_AF-Q8NEP7-F1
#
_entry.id   AF-Q8NEP7-F1
#
_cell.length_a   1.000
_cell.length_b   1.000
_cell.length_c   1.000
_cell.angle_alpha   90.00
_cell.angle_beta   90.00
_cell.angle_gamma   90.00
#
_symmetry.space_group_name_H-M   'P 1'
#
loop_
_entity.id
_entity.type
_entity.pdbx_description
1 polymer ?
#
loop_
_entity_poly.entity_id
_entity_poly.type
_entity_poly.pdbx_seq_one_letter_code
_entity_poly.pdbx_strand_id
1 'polypeptide(L)'
;MAVAVPPGRAAGSGWAWRPVARDALLARAFHSCTELRGRFYLVGGLLAGGAREPSSDTVVFDPARGQAVRLGARGSPPRSHHDAAPVDGRWLCVVGGWDGSRRLATVTALDTERGVWEAWTGTPGDCPPAGLSSHTCTRISDRELQVAGREGGIHTQRRYGSIYTLRLDPSARTYCYKQEGCHTASRSGHCAALLQTPGPHPGHQLLLFGGCNLAEPEVAGHWSHGKIKEEPPVAPHLMEQLARLVSSGQGSQKGPHGLRHHSCSVVGPFAVLFGGETLTRARDTICNDLYIYDTRTSPPLWFHFPCADRGMKRMGHRTCLWNDQLYLVGGFGEDGRTASPQVCILDFI
;
A
#
# COMPACT_ATOMS: atom_id res chain seq x y z
N MET A 1 -35.97 33.33 -21.00
CA MET A 1 -34.57 33.12 -20.56
C MET A 1 -34.42 31.65 -20.17
N ALA A 2 -34.19 30.77 -21.13
CA ALA A 2 -33.92 29.36 -20.84
C ALA A 2 -32.50 29.25 -20.29
N VAL A 3 -32.37 28.88 -19.02
CA VAL A 3 -31.09 28.67 -18.35
C VAL A 3 -30.46 27.41 -18.94
N ALA A 4 -29.31 27.58 -19.58
CA ALA A 4 -28.50 26.48 -20.08
C ALA A 4 -27.98 25.66 -18.88
N VAL A 5 -28.41 24.41 -18.80
CA VAL A 5 -27.80 23.38 -17.95
C VAL A 5 -26.50 22.94 -18.62
N PRO A 6 -25.37 22.85 -17.92
CA PRO A 6 -24.10 22.46 -18.52
C PRO A 6 -24.13 20.99 -18.95
N PRO A 7 -23.39 20.62 -20.03
CA PRO A 7 -23.49 19.30 -20.62
C PRO A 7 -22.75 18.26 -19.77
N GLY A 8 -23.37 17.09 -19.63
CA GLY A 8 -22.68 15.82 -19.46
C GLY A 8 -22.14 15.52 -18.06
N ARG A 9 -23.01 15.07 -17.16
CA ARG A 9 -22.64 13.89 -16.36
C ARG A 9 -22.33 12.79 -17.36
N ALA A 10 -21.08 12.33 -17.42
CA ALA A 10 -20.78 11.03 -18.01
C ALA A 10 -21.55 9.99 -17.18
N ALA A 11 -22.78 9.71 -17.61
CA ALA A 11 -23.59 8.60 -17.16
C ALA A 11 -23.07 7.37 -17.90
N GLY A 12 -22.00 6.77 -17.37
CA GLY A 12 -21.45 5.50 -17.82
C GLY A 12 -20.80 4.84 -16.62
N SER A 13 -21.36 3.71 -16.18
CA SER A 13 -20.78 2.74 -15.23
C SER A 13 -19.79 3.35 -14.24
N GLY A 14 -20.34 3.98 -13.21
CA GLY A 14 -19.58 4.82 -12.30
C GLY A 14 -18.91 4.01 -11.19
N TRP A 15 -18.02 4.66 -10.46
CA TRP A 15 -17.50 4.16 -9.19
C TRP A 15 -17.47 5.32 -8.18
N ALA A 16 -17.53 5.01 -6.89
CA ALA A 16 -17.41 5.99 -5.83
C ALA A 16 -16.85 5.38 -4.54
N TRP A 17 -16.29 6.21 -3.68
CA TRP A 17 -15.98 5.84 -2.30
C TRP A 17 -17.18 6.16 -1.41
N ARG A 18 -17.88 5.14 -0.92
CA ARG A 18 -18.98 5.31 0.05
C ARG A 18 -18.42 5.36 1.47
N PRO A 19 -18.65 6.43 2.25
CA PRO A 19 -18.28 6.48 3.65
C PRO A 19 -18.99 5.40 4.48
N VAL A 20 -18.27 4.74 5.38
CA VAL A 20 -18.83 3.69 6.26
C VAL A 20 -18.48 3.85 7.73
N ALA A 21 -17.41 4.55 8.05
CA ALA A 21 -17.06 4.88 9.43
C ALA A 21 -16.31 6.20 9.49
N ARG A 22 -16.28 6.79 10.69
CA ARG A 22 -15.49 7.98 11.00
C ARG A 22 -15.01 7.93 12.44
N ASP A 23 -13.71 7.98 12.62
CA ASP A 23 -13.10 7.99 13.95
C ASP A 23 -11.79 8.78 13.94
N ALA A 24 -11.60 9.65 14.94
CA ALA A 24 -10.40 10.48 15.05
C ALA A 24 -9.11 9.66 15.20
N LEU A 25 -9.18 8.44 15.75
CA LEU A 25 -8.02 7.54 15.87
C LEU A 25 -7.43 7.14 14.51
N LEU A 26 -8.25 7.17 13.45
CA LEU A 26 -7.89 6.80 12.08
C LEU A 26 -7.28 7.96 11.28
N ALA A 27 -7.32 9.19 11.82
CA ALA A 27 -6.78 10.38 11.17
C ALA A 27 -5.24 10.39 11.20
N ARG A 28 -4.63 9.78 10.20
CA ARG A 28 -3.17 9.69 10.04
C ARG A 28 -2.76 9.43 8.58
N ALA A 29 -1.55 9.81 8.21
CA ALA A 29 -0.93 9.47 6.92
C ALA A 29 0.42 8.80 7.12
N PHE A 30 0.90 8.10 6.08
CA PHE A 30 2.17 7.35 6.09
C PHE A 30 2.26 6.32 7.23
N HIS A 31 1.10 5.81 7.64
CA HIS A 31 0.94 4.67 8.52
C HIS A 31 0.91 3.39 7.68
N SER A 32 1.13 2.24 8.31
CA SER A 32 0.70 0.96 7.72
C SER A 32 -0.75 0.70 8.12
N CYS A 33 -1.50 0.00 7.28
CA CYS A 33 -2.83 -0.52 7.58
C CYS A 33 -2.89 -1.93 7.00
N THR A 34 -3.02 -2.93 7.86
CA THR A 34 -2.89 -4.34 7.50
C THR A 34 -4.08 -5.12 8.03
N GLU A 35 -4.70 -5.94 7.18
CA GLU A 35 -5.72 -6.89 7.60
C GLU A 35 -5.04 -8.09 8.26
N LEU A 36 -5.54 -8.49 9.42
CA LEU A 36 -5.17 -9.72 10.11
C LEU A 36 -6.34 -10.21 10.97
N ARG A 37 -6.82 -11.43 10.70
CA ARG A 37 -7.91 -12.10 11.43
C ARG A 37 -9.21 -11.27 11.51
N GLY A 38 -9.58 -10.64 10.40
CA GLY A 38 -10.80 -9.84 10.24
C GLY A 38 -10.72 -8.44 10.86
N ARG A 39 -9.52 -7.94 11.16
CA ARG A 39 -9.29 -6.62 11.78
C ARG A 39 -8.25 -5.84 11.00
N PHE A 40 -8.39 -4.52 10.97
CA PHE A 40 -7.37 -3.65 10.40
C PHE A 40 -6.49 -3.08 11.51
N TYR A 41 -5.19 -3.34 11.40
CA TYR A 41 -4.19 -2.79 12.30
C TYR A 41 -3.52 -1.60 11.63
N LEU A 42 -3.75 -0.42 12.18
CA LEU A 42 -3.07 0.81 11.80
C LEU A 42 -1.91 1.04 12.77
N VAL A 43 -0.69 1.18 12.25
CA VAL A 43 0.50 1.39 13.07
C VAL A 43 1.18 2.69 12.68
N GLY A 44 1.40 3.55 13.67
CA GLY A 44 2.17 4.78 13.55
C GLY A 44 1.59 5.77 12.53
N GLY A 45 2.45 6.38 11.72
CA GLY A 45 2.14 7.46 10.79
C GLY A 45 2.25 8.85 11.42
N LEU A 46 1.94 9.87 10.62
CA LEU A 46 1.89 11.27 11.02
C LEU A 46 0.43 11.70 11.20
N LEU A 47 0.14 12.40 12.31
CA LEU A 47 -1.22 12.85 12.65
C LEU A 47 -1.61 14.16 11.95
N ALA A 48 -0.64 14.92 11.46
CA ALA A 48 -0.84 16.15 10.68
C ALA A 48 0.33 16.36 9.72
N GLY A 49 0.08 16.99 8.57
CA GLY A 49 1.13 17.29 7.61
C GLY A 49 2.13 18.32 8.15
N GLY A 50 3.40 18.10 7.83
CA GLY A 50 4.52 18.88 8.39
C GLY A 50 5.00 18.39 9.76
N ALA A 51 4.28 17.47 10.42
CA ALA A 51 4.77 16.84 11.64
C ALA A 51 6.06 16.05 11.35
N ARG A 52 7.03 16.18 12.26
CA ARG A 52 8.30 15.43 12.20
C ARG A 52 8.26 14.16 13.06
N GLU A 53 7.49 14.20 14.14
CA GLU A 53 7.35 13.12 15.10
C GLU A 53 6.26 12.14 14.67
N PRO A 54 6.60 10.86 14.43
CA PRO A 54 5.62 9.82 14.18
C PRO A 54 4.85 9.45 15.43
N SER A 55 3.59 9.09 15.24
CA SER A 55 2.78 8.44 16.27
C SER A 55 3.38 7.07 16.63
N SER A 56 3.34 6.73 17.92
CA SER A 56 3.58 5.38 18.44
C SER A 56 2.28 4.61 18.68
N ASP A 57 1.17 5.05 18.08
CA ASP A 57 -0.12 4.39 18.29
C ASP A 57 -0.21 3.12 17.45
N THR A 58 -0.81 2.10 18.05
CA THR A 58 -1.44 1.00 17.32
C THR A 58 -2.96 1.14 17.46
N VAL A 59 -3.67 1.24 16.35
CA VAL A 59 -5.13 1.34 16.32
C VAL A 59 -5.68 0.10 15.63
N VAL A 60 -6.68 -0.54 16.24
CA VAL A 60 -7.39 -1.67 15.67
C VAL A 60 -8.77 -1.20 15.24
N PHE A 61 -9.07 -1.35 13.95
CA PHE A 61 -10.38 -1.05 13.39
C PHE A 61 -11.13 -2.35 13.08
N ASP A 62 -12.38 -2.41 13.54
CA ASP A 62 -13.35 -3.45 13.22
C ASP A 62 -14.17 -3.01 12.00
N PRO A 63 -13.89 -3.54 10.79
CA PRO A 63 -14.70 -3.18 9.62
C PRO A 63 -16.16 -3.65 9.72
N ALA A 64 -16.44 -4.72 10.47
CA ALA A 64 -17.80 -5.21 10.67
C ALA A 64 -18.63 -4.34 11.61
N ARG A 65 -17.99 -3.72 12.62
CA ARG A 65 -18.67 -2.82 13.58
C ARG A 65 -18.49 -1.33 13.28
N GLY A 66 -17.58 -0.96 12.39
CA GLY A 66 -17.22 0.43 12.13
C GLY A 66 -16.57 1.13 13.32
N GLN A 67 -15.89 0.39 14.21
CA GLN A 67 -15.32 0.92 15.45
C GLN A 67 -13.80 0.84 15.45
N ALA A 68 -13.14 1.92 15.88
CA ALA A 68 -11.70 1.93 16.10
C ALA A 68 -11.38 1.96 17.61
N VAL A 69 -10.35 1.24 18.00
CA VAL A 69 -9.83 1.26 19.38
C VAL A 69 -8.32 1.38 19.36
N ARG A 70 -7.78 2.17 20.29
CA ARG A 70 -6.33 2.22 20.52
C ARG A 70 -5.91 0.96 21.27
N LEU A 71 -5.04 0.17 20.67
CA LEU A 71 -4.43 -0.96 21.35
C LEU A 71 -3.38 -0.42 22.33
N GLY A 72 -3.59 -0.64 23.63
CA GLY A 72 -2.64 -0.29 24.69
C GLY A 72 -1.39 -1.17 24.72
N ALA A 73 -0.89 -1.59 23.55
CA ALA A 73 0.24 -2.49 23.41
C ALA A 73 1.52 -1.80 23.87
N ARG A 74 2.18 -2.39 24.88
CA ARG A 74 3.49 -1.93 25.34
C ARG A 74 4.51 -2.10 24.22
N GLY A 75 5.41 -1.11 24.08
CA GLY A 75 6.53 -1.15 23.15
C GLY A 75 6.23 -0.78 21.70
N SER A 76 5.05 -0.21 21.41
CA SER A 76 4.74 0.21 20.03
C SER A 76 5.73 1.28 19.55
N PRO A 77 6.37 1.09 18.38
CA PRO A 77 7.44 1.97 17.94
C PRO A 77 6.87 3.25 17.30
N PRO A 78 7.41 4.44 17.59
CA PRO A 78 7.10 5.64 16.81
C PRO A 78 7.66 5.44 15.40
N ARG A 79 6.77 5.24 14.41
CA ARG A 79 7.17 4.99 13.03
C ARG A 79 6.25 5.66 12.03
N SER A 80 6.80 6.19 10.95
CA SER A 80 6.06 6.58 9.73
C SER A 80 6.82 6.12 8.50
N HIS A 81 6.15 6.09 7.34
CA HIS A 81 6.75 5.69 6.06
C HIS A 81 7.42 4.29 6.12
N HIS A 82 7.02 3.47 7.08
CA HIS A 82 7.30 2.05 7.15
C HIS A 82 6.30 1.27 6.28
N ASP A 83 6.54 -0.03 6.14
CA ASP A 83 5.51 -0.95 5.68
C ASP A 83 5.31 -2.05 6.71
N ALA A 84 4.20 -2.79 6.58
CA ALA A 84 3.91 -3.90 7.46
C ALA A 84 3.28 -5.07 6.70
N ALA A 85 3.51 -6.28 7.19
CA ALA A 85 2.94 -7.50 6.63
C ALA A 85 2.42 -8.43 7.75
N PRO A 86 1.31 -9.14 7.53
CA PRO A 86 0.88 -10.21 8.41
C PRO A 86 1.78 -11.42 8.18
N VAL A 87 2.18 -12.10 9.26
CA VAL A 87 3.10 -13.24 9.22
C VAL A 87 2.57 -14.33 10.15
N ASP A 88 2.48 -15.56 9.63
CA ASP A 88 2.14 -16.76 10.41
C ASP A 88 0.80 -16.65 11.15
N GLY A 89 -0.15 -15.91 10.56
CA GLY A 89 -1.51 -15.71 11.10
C GLY A 89 -1.60 -15.03 12.48
N ARG A 90 -0.48 -14.63 13.07
CA ARG A 90 -0.38 -14.11 14.45
C ARG A 90 0.39 -12.80 14.54
N TRP A 91 1.42 -12.63 13.73
CA TRP A 91 2.33 -11.52 13.85
C TRP A 91 1.98 -10.43 12.84
N LEU A 92 2.03 -9.18 13.28
CA LEU A 92 2.10 -8.03 12.39
C LEU A 92 3.52 -7.49 12.41
N CYS A 93 4.29 -7.78 11.37
CA CYS A 93 5.68 -7.37 11.25
C CYS A 93 5.77 -5.99 10.59
N VAL A 94 6.31 -5.00 11.33
CA VAL A 94 6.63 -3.67 10.84
C VAL A 94 8.10 -3.62 10.45
N VAL A 95 8.36 -3.22 9.21
CA VAL A 95 9.69 -3.25 8.61
C VAL A 95 10.09 -1.84 8.20
N GLY A 96 11.29 -1.43 8.63
CA GLY A 96 11.88 -0.15 8.24
C GLY A 96 10.99 1.06 8.55
N GLY A 97 11.34 2.24 8.06
CA GLY A 97 10.59 3.50 8.25
C GLY A 97 11.35 4.57 9.01
N TRP A 98 10.71 5.73 9.20
CA TRP A 98 11.23 6.91 9.89
C TRP A 98 10.76 6.97 11.34
N ASP A 99 11.68 7.21 12.28
CA ASP A 99 11.40 7.26 13.73
C ASP A 99 11.29 8.69 14.30
N GLY A 100 11.33 9.72 13.46
CA GLY A 100 11.42 11.13 13.89
C GLY A 100 12.82 11.72 13.70
N SER A 101 13.85 10.87 13.70
CA SER A 101 15.24 11.28 13.62
C SER A 101 16.03 10.58 12.51
N ARG A 102 15.78 9.30 12.24
CA ARG A 102 16.54 8.47 11.30
C ARG A 102 15.63 7.50 10.54
N ARG A 103 16.14 7.05 9.39
CA ARG A 103 15.56 5.92 8.65
C ARG A 103 16.10 4.63 9.26
N LEU A 104 15.21 3.72 9.61
CA LEU A 104 15.55 2.44 10.22
C LEU A 104 15.40 1.32 9.20
N ALA A 105 16.11 0.21 9.44
CA ALA A 105 15.94 -1.07 8.74
C ALA A 105 15.44 -2.18 9.69
N THR A 106 15.22 -1.86 10.96
CA THR A 106 14.80 -2.83 11.99
C THR A 106 13.41 -3.40 11.72
N VAL A 107 13.21 -4.64 12.16
CA VAL A 107 11.91 -5.32 12.19
C VAL A 107 11.39 -5.33 13.61
N THR A 108 10.15 -4.91 13.80
CA THR A 108 9.43 -4.99 15.08
C THR A 108 8.09 -5.66 14.81
N ALA A 109 7.69 -6.62 15.62
CA ALA A 109 6.45 -7.36 15.39
C ALA A 109 5.49 -7.22 16.57
N LEU A 110 4.20 -7.05 16.28
CA LEU A 110 3.15 -7.16 17.26
C LEU A 110 2.69 -8.62 17.32
N ASP A 111 2.76 -9.20 18.51
CA ASP A 111 2.05 -10.43 18.82
C ASP A 111 0.56 -10.09 19.00
N THR A 112 -0.27 -10.39 18.00
CA THR A 112 -1.70 -10.00 18.08
C THR A 112 -2.51 -10.81 19.09
N GLU A 113 -2.00 -11.96 19.54
CA GLU A 113 -2.66 -12.75 20.58
C GLU A 113 -2.35 -12.21 21.98
N ARG A 114 -1.12 -11.72 22.20
CA ARG A 114 -0.69 -11.16 23.48
C ARG A 114 -0.86 -9.65 23.59
N GLY A 115 -0.99 -8.94 22.47
CA GLY A 115 -1.05 -7.48 22.42
C GLY A 115 0.26 -6.80 22.83
N VAL A 116 1.40 -7.39 22.49
CA VAL A 116 2.73 -6.89 22.88
C VAL A 116 3.62 -6.74 21.65
N TRP A 117 4.33 -5.60 21.58
CA TRP A 117 5.35 -5.38 20.55
C TRP A 117 6.69 -5.97 20.98
N GLU A 118 7.36 -6.63 20.04
CA GLU A 118 8.66 -7.27 20.22
C GLU A 118 9.62 -6.78 19.13
N ALA A 119 10.80 -6.30 19.52
CA ALA A 119 11.88 -6.05 18.57
C ALA A 119 12.51 -7.40 18.20
N TRP A 120 12.47 -7.75 16.93
CA TRP A 120 13.12 -8.98 16.45
C TRP A 120 14.60 -8.74 16.24
N THR A 121 15.39 -9.81 16.26
CA THR A 121 16.86 -9.73 16.19
C THR A 121 17.38 -10.19 14.83
N GLY A 122 18.33 -9.46 14.26
CA GLY A 122 19.04 -9.89 13.04
C GLY A 122 19.89 -11.13 13.32
N THR A 123 19.82 -12.15 12.46
CA THR A 123 20.67 -13.36 12.58
C THR A 123 22.12 -13.07 12.17
N PRO A 124 23.09 -13.90 12.57
CA PRO A 124 24.43 -13.85 11.99
C PRO A 124 24.38 -13.91 10.45
N GLY A 125 25.05 -12.98 9.77
CA GLY A 125 25.03 -12.85 8.30
C GLY A 125 23.92 -11.95 7.74
N ASP A 126 23.13 -11.30 8.60
CA ASP A 126 22.22 -10.22 8.20
C ASP A 126 22.98 -9.09 7.50
N CYS A 127 22.52 -8.70 6.31
CA CYS A 127 23.05 -7.58 5.53
C CYS A 127 21.95 -6.51 5.39
N PRO A 128 21.63 -5.80 6.49
CA PRO A 128 20.49 -4.89 6.48
C PRO A 128 20.75 -3.68 5.59
N PRO A 129 19.70 -3.10 5.00
CA PRO A 129 19.81 -1.83 4.34
C PRO A 129 20.24 -0.71 5.31
N ALA A 130 20.91 0.33 4.80
CA ALA A 130 21.39 1.45 5.62
C ALA A 130 20.25 2.25 6.30
N GLY A 131 19.05 2.17 5.74
CA GLY A 131 17.84 2.80 6.25
C GLY A 131 16.75 2.78 5.19
N LEU A 132 15.54 2.43 5.58
CA LEU A 132 14.39 2.31 4.68
C LEU A 132 13.32 3.35 5.07
N SER A 133 12.74 4.03 4.09
CA SER A 133 11.54 4.86 4.29
C SER A 133 10.81 5.04 2.97
N SER A 134 9.48 4.99 2.99
CA SER A 134 8.64 5.03 1.78
C SER A 134 9.00 3.91 0.81
N HIS A 135 9.30 2.75 1.38
CA HIS A 135 9.59 1.49 0.71
C HIS A 135 8.36 0.58 0.79
N THR A 136 8.42 -0.59 0.17
CA THR A 136 7.34 -1.58 0.18
C THR A 136 7.84 -2.92 0.71
N CYS A 137 6.99 -3.63 1.44
CA CYS A 137 7.20 -5.01 1.88
C CYS A 137 6.06 -5.88 1.38
N THR A 138 6.37 -6.83 0.49
CA THR A 138 5.38 -7.74 -0.08
C THR A 138 5.55 -9.13 0.50
N ARG A 139 4.49 -9.70 1.09
CA ARG A 139 4.52 -11.07 1.61
C ARG A 139 4.66 -12.07 0.46
N ILE A 140 5.73 -12.87 0.50
CA ILE A 140 5.92 -14.01 -0.41
C ILE A 140 5.51 -15.31 0.30
N SER A 141 5.80 -15.43 1.60
CA SER A 141 5.34 -16.52 2.47
C SER A 141 5.34 -16.07 3.94
N ASP A 142 4.96 -16.96 4.86
CA ASP A 142 5.08 -16.72 6.32
C ASP A 142 6.53 -16.66 6.84
N ARG A 143 7.51 -16.86 5.96
CA ARG A 143 8.95 -16.77 6.30
C ARG A 143 9.72 -15.83 5.39
N GLU A 144 9.05 -15.15 4.45
CA GLU A 144 9.73 -14.35 3.46
C GLU A 144 8.90 -13.14 3.03
N LEU A 145 9.50 -11.96 3.15
CA LEU A 145 9.00 -10.71 2.57
C LEU A 145 9.98 -10.23 1.50
N GLN A 146 9.46 -9.68 0.41
CA GLN A 146 10.25 -8.92 -0.55
C GLN A 146 10.18 -7.43 -0.23
N VAL A 147 11.35 -6.83 0.00
CA VAL A 147 11.50 -5.43 0.40
C VAL A 147 12.11 -4.66 -0.76
N ALA A 148 11.37 -3.69 -1.29
CA ALA A 148 11.80 -2.92 -2.46
C ALA A 148 11.73 -1.41 -2.19
N GLY A 149 12.78 -0.69 -2.56
CA GLY A 149 12.80 0.76 -2.51
C GLY A 149 14.20 1.36 -2.40
N ARG A 150 14.25 2.68 -2.34
CA ARG A 150 15.50 3.38 -2.09
C ARG A 150 15.92 3.26 -0.63
N GLU A 151 17.17 2.88 -0.43
CA GLU A 151 17.80 2.87 0.89
C GLU A 151 18.84 3.99 1.07
N GLY A 152 19.08 4.36 2.32
CA GLY A 152 20.12 5.31 2.71
C GLY A 152 19.87 6.02 4.03
N GLY A 153 20.91 6.71 4.50
CA GLY A 153 20.82 7.63 5.64
C GLY A 153 20.11 8.93 5.27
N ILE A 154 20.10 9.90 6.19
CA ILE A 154 19.44 11.21 5.98
C ILE A 154 20.10 11.98 4.84
N HIS A 155 21.43 11.98 4.80
CA HIS A 155 22.25 12.78 3.88
C HIS A 155 22.78 12.01 2.67
N THR A 156 22.74 10.67 2.71
CA THR A 156 23.30 9.81 1.67
C THR A 156 22.27 8.76 1.26
N GLN A 157 22.03 8.63 -0.04
CA GLN A 157 21.04 7.72 -0.61
C GLN A 157 21.60 7.03 -1.84
N ARG A 158 21.21 5.77 -2.06
CA ARG A 158 21.60 5.07 -3.29
C ARG A 158 20.92 5.70 -4.51
N ARG A 159 21.64 5.64 -5.64
CA ARG A 159 21.17 6.13 -6.95
C ARG A 159 20.25 5.13 -7.68
N TYR A 160 19.99 3.98 -7.08
CA TYR A 160 19.08 2.95 -7.56
C TYR A 160 18.17 2.49 -6.40
N GLY A 161 17.08 1.80 -6.73
CA GLY A 161 16.26 1.08 -5.77
C GLY A 161 16.86 -0.30 -5.52
N SER A 162 17.00 -0.66 -4.25
CA SER A 162 17.46 -1.98 -3.84
C SER A 162 16.27 -2.91 -3.63
N ILE A 163 16.48 -4.19 -3.90
CA ILE A 163 15.55 -5.27 -3.60
C ILE A 163 16.23 -6.17 -2.57
N TYR A 164 15.51 -6.53 -1.51
CA TYR A 164 15.98 -7.44 -0.47
C TYR A 164 14.95 -8.54 -0.22
N THR A 165 15.44 -9.77 -0.18
CA THR A 165 14.72 -10.85 0.49
C THR A 165 14.92 -10.71 2.00
N LEU A 166 13.83 -10.44 2.72
CA LEU A 166 13.80 -10.43 4.19
C LEU A 166 13.22 -11.76 4.67
N ARG A 167 14.11 -12.64 5.16
CA ARG A 167 13.71 -13.90 5.78
C ARG A 167 13.32 -13.69 7.22
N LEU A 168 12.25 -14.35 7.63
CA LEU A 168 11.64 -14.22 8.95
C LEU A 168 11.59 -15.59 9.63
N ASP A 169 11.90 -15.61 10.92
CA ASP A 169 11.64 -16.74 11.81
C ASP A 169 10.81 -16.27 13.01
N PRO A 170 9.47 -16.42 12.94
CA PRO A 170 8.58 -16.05 14.03
C PRO A 170 8.83 -16.83 15.33
N SER A 171 9.30 -18.08 15.23
CA SER A 171 9.55 -18.93 16.39
C SER A 171 10.78 -18.49 17.18
N ALA A 172 11.83 -18.07 16.46
CA ALA A 172 13.05 -17.54 17.05
C ALA A 172 12.99 -16.02 17.30
N ARG A 173 11.98 -15.32 16.78
CA ARG A 173 11.87 -13.84 16.78
C ARG A 173 13.09 -13.19 16.11
N THR A 174 13.48 -13.74 14.97
CA THR A 174 14.66 -13.29 14.21
C THR A 174 14.34 -12.99 12.76
N TYR A 175 15.22 -12.20 12.12
CA TYR A 175 15.14 -11.92 10.69
C TYR A 175 16.53 -11.85 10.04
N CYS A 176 16.57 -11.90 8.71
CA CYS A 176 17.79 -11.76 7.92
C CYS A 176 17.50 -11.13 6.56
N TYR A 177 18.09 -9.98 6.29
CA TYR A 177 18.12 -9.35 4.99
C TYR A 177 19.21 -9.97 4.12
N LYS A 178 18.83 -10.30 2.89
CA LYS A 178 19.74 -10.60 1.79
C LYS A 178 19.42 -9.68 0.62
N GLN A 179 20.40 -8.88 0.20
CA GLN A 179 20.25 -8.04 -0.98
C GLN A 179 20.20 -8.92 -2.24
N GLU A 180 19.24 -8.66 -3.11
CA GLU A 180 19.15 -9.28 -4.42
C GLU A 180 20.14 -8.63 -5.41
N GLY A 181 20.58 -9.40 -6.40
CA GLY A 181 21.54 -8.92 -7.40
C GLY A 181 20.93 -7.95 -8.42
N CYS A 182 19.60 -7.93 -8.56
CA CYS A 182 18.90 -6.98 -9.41
C CYS A 182 18.63 -5.65 -8.68
N HIS A 183 18.50 -4.59 -9.46
CA HIS A 183 18.22 -3.25 -8.97
C HIS A 183 17.08 -2.64 -9.79
N THR A 184 16.38 -1.69 -9.18
CA THR A 184 15.32 -0.94 -9.84
C THR A 184 15.71 0.52 -10.02
N ALA A 185 14.91 1.28 -10.75
CA ALA A 185 14.98 2.74 -10.68
C ALA A 185 14.85 3.22 -9.23
N SER A 186 15.61 4.26 -8.88
CA SER A 186 15.54 4.90 -7.57
C SER A 186 14.15 5.53 -7.38
N ARG A 187 13.42 5.09 -6.35
CA ARG A 187 12.03 5.48 -6.11
C ARG A 187 11.70 5.54 -4.63
N SER A 188 10.70 6.35 -4.28
CA SER A 188 10.15 6.44 -2.93
C SER A 188 8.67 6.80 -2.95
N GLY A 189 7.88 6.15 -2.10
CA GLY A 189 6.43 6.30 -2.10
C GLY A 189 5.78 5.56 -3.28
N HIS A 190 6.46 4.56 -3.82
CA HIS A 190 5.89 3.62 -4.76
C HIS A 190 5.01 2.60 -4.03
N CYS A 191 4.23 1.85 -4.79
CA CYS A 191 3.57 0.64 -4.32
C CYS A 191 4.13 -0.59 -5.03
N ALA A 192 3.84 -1.76 -4.46
CA ALA A 192 4.20 -3.05 -5.04
C ALA A 192 2.94 -3.92 -5.15
N ALA A 193 2.85 -4.70 -6.23
CA ALA A 193 1.79 -5.66 -6.44
C ALA A 193 2.38 -6.99 -6.90
N LEU A 194 2.11 -8.06 -6.15
CA LEU A 194 2.44 -9.42 -6.56
C LEU A 194 1.26 -9.96 -7.39
N LEU A 195 1.43 -10.06 -8.70
CA LEU A 195 0.40 -10.46 -9.64
C LEU A 195 0.76 -11.81 -10.27
N GLN A 196 -0.24 -12.63 -10.55
CA GLN A 196 -0.06 -13.84 -11.35
C GLN A 196 0.30 -13.47 -12.79
N THR A 197 1.19 -14.25 -13.39
CA THR A 197 1.51 -14.12 -14.82
C THR A 197 0.45 -14.85 -15.66
N PRO A 198 0.03 -14.30 -16.82
CA PRO A 198 -0.89 -15.00 -17.70
C PRO A 198 -0.25 -16.27 -18.30
N GLY A 199 -1.08 -17.25 -18.63
CA GLY A 199 -0.66 -18.48 -19.32
C GLY A 199 -1.09 -19.77 -18.61
N PRO A 200 -0.77 -20.95 -19.19
CA PRO A 200 -1.22 -22.25 -18.69
C PRO A 200 -0.56 -22.66 -17.37
N HIS A 201 0.61 -22.12 -17.06
CA HIS A 201 1.35 -22.37 -15.82
C HIS A 201 1.65 -21.02 -15.14
N PRO A 202 0.65 -20.40 -14.49
CA PRO A 202 0.81 -19.07 -13.93
C PRO A 202 1.89 -19.10 -12.84
N GLY A 203 2.95 -18.33 -13.04
CA GLY A 203 3.87 -17.91 -11.99
C GLY A 203 3.39 -16.60 -11.37
N HIS A 204 4.30 -15.91 -10.70
CA HIS A 204 4.05 -14.60 -10.11
C HIS A 204 5.13 -13.60 -10.49
N GLN A 205 4.74 -12.34 -10.63
CA GLN A 205 5.64 -11.20 -10.81
C GLN A 205 5.34 -10.15 -9.76
N LEU A 206 6.40 -9.62 -9.14
CA LEU A 206 6.31 -8.46 -8.27
C LEU A 206 6.55 -7.21 -9.12
N LEU A 207 5.53 -6.38 -9.26
CA LEU A 207 5.60 -5.13 -10.02
C LEU A 207 5.64 -3.93 -9.08
N LEU A 208 6.49 -2.94 -9.40
CA LEU A 208 6.59 -1.67 -8.68
C LEU A 208 5.97 -0.53 -9.49
N PHE A 209 5.09 0.23 -8.85
CA PHE A 209 4.32 1.31 -9.46
C PHE A 209 4.69 2.66 -8.85
N GLY A 210 5.02 3.63 -9.72
CA GLY A 210 5.29 5.00 -9.32
C GLY A 210 6.50 5.17 -8.38
N GLY A 211 6.45 6.21 -7.54
CA GLY A 211 7.53 6.66 -6.66
C GLY A 211 8.74 7.26 -7.38
N CYS A 212 8.66 7.37 -8.71
CA CYS A 212 9.65 7.96 -9.61
C CYS A 212 8.92 8.51 -10.85
N ASN A 213 9.67 9.05 -11.81
CA ASN A 213 9.11 9.61 -13.05
C ASN A 213 8.84 8.53 -14.13
N LEU A 214 8.91 7.24 -13.81
CA LEU A 214 8.55 6.20 -14.77
C LEU A 214 7.02 6.02 -14.79
N ALA A 215 6.45 5.89 -15.99
CA ALA A 215 5.04 5.54 -16.18
C ALA A 215 4.82 4.02 -16.17
N GLU A 216 5.81 3.26 -16.65
CA GLU A 216 5.71 1.80 -16.75
C GLU A 216 6.03 1.12 -15.41
N PRO A 217 5.31 0.03 -15.07
CA PRO A 217 5.67 -0.81 -13.94
C PRO A 217 7.05 -1.43 -14.13
N GLU A 218 7.82 -1.53 -13.04
CA GLU A 218 9.12 -2.21 -13.07
C GLU A 218 9.03 -3.56 -12.36
N VAL A 219 9.58 -4.61 -12.97
CA VAL A 219 9.59 -5.96 -12.38
C VAL A 219 10.69 -6.03 -11.31
N ALA A 220 10.30 -6.27 -10.06
CA ALA A 220 11.21 -6.45 -8.93
C ALA A 220 11.42 -7.92 -8.52
N GLY A 221 10.67 -8.85 -9.10
CA GLY A 221 10.83 -10.27 -8.83
C GLY A 221 9.96 -11.13 -9.72
N HIS A 222 10.39 -12.37 -9.93
CA HIS A 222 9.67 -13.37 -10.71
C HIS A 222 9.78 -14.73 -10.03
N TRP A 223 8.65 -15.42 -9.89
CA TRP A 223 8.57 -16.76 -9.34
C TRP A 223 7.84 -17.65 -10.33
N SER A 224 8.45 -18.79 -10.68
CA SER A 224 7.80 -19.77 -11.55
C SER A 224 6.58 -20.40 -10.88
N HIS A 225 5.75 -21.06 -11.69
CA HIS A 225 4.59 -21.79 -11.22
C HIS A 225 4.90 -22.70 -10.02
N GLY A 226 4.04 -22.68 -9.01
CA GLY A 226 4.15 -23.48 -7.79
C GLY A 226 5.18 -23.00 -6.75
N LYS A 227 5.90 -21.89 -7.00
CA LYS A 227 6.88 -21.34 -6.03
C LYS A 227 6.26 -20.49 -4.93
N ILE A 228 5.16 -19.80 -5.23
CA ILE A 228 4.36 -19.08 -4.25
C ILE A 228 3.08 -19.88 -4.02
N LYS A 229 2.74 -20.11 -2.75
CA LYS A 229 1.50 -20.78 -2.38
C LYS A 229 0.36 -19.80 -2.61
N GLU A 230 -0.52 -20.13 -3.55
CA GLU A 230 -1.72 -19.35 -3.83
C GLU A 230 -2.79 -19.62 -2.77
N GLU A 231 -3.46 -18.56 -2.35
CA GLU A 231 -4.67 -18.62 -1.53
C GLU A 231 -5.88 -18.38 -2.45
N PRO A 232 -7.08 -18.92 -2.13
CA PRO A 232 -8.28 -18.70 -2.93
C PRO A 232 -8.56 -17.20 -3.15
N PRO A 233 -9.23 -16.81 -4.25
CA PRO A 233 -9.55 -15.41 -4.51
C PRO A 233 -10.30 -14.80 -3.33
N VAL A 234 -9.69 -13.79 -2.69
CA VAL A 234 -10.22 -13.16 -1.46
C VAL A 234 -11.50 -12.33 -1.74
N ALA A 235 -11.73 -11.95 -2.99
CA ALA A 235 -12.78 -11.00 -3.36
C ALA A 235 -13.35 -11.24 -4.78
N PRO A 236 -14.10 -12.34 -5.01
CA PRO A 236 -14.63 -12.68 -6.34
C PRO A 236 -15.65 -11.66 -6.87
N HIS A 237 -16.52 -11.08 -6.02
CA HIS A 237 -17.52 -10.11 -6.46
C HIS A 237 -16.88 -8.78 -6.87
N LEU A 238 -15.94 -8.27 -6.07
CA LEU A 238 -15.17 -7.08 -6.39
C LEU A 238 -14.34 -7.30 -7.66
N MET A 239 -13.75 -8.48 -7.82
CA MET A 239 -13.03 -8.83 -9.04
C MET A 239 -13.94 -8.75 -10.28
N GLU A 240 -15.19 -9.24 -10.17
CA GLU A 240 -16.17 -9.15 -11.24
C GLU A 240 -16.60 -7.70 -11.52
N GLN A 241 -16.81 -6.90 -10.47
CA GLN A 241 -17.12 -5.47 -10.59
C GLN A 241 -15.99 -4.70 -11.28
N LEU A 242 -14.73 -4.94 -10.89
CA LEU A 242 -13.56 -4.36 -11.52
C LEU A 242 -13.46 -4.79 -12.99
N ALA A 243 -13.73 -6.06 -13.29
CA ALA A 243 -13.76 -6.57 -14.67
C ALA A 243 -14.79 -5.83 -15.53
N ARG A 244 -16.00 -5.58 -15.01
CA ARG A 244 -17.02 -4.78 -15.70
C ARG A 244 -16.59 -3.33 -15.89
N LEU A 245 -16.00 -2.72 -14.87
CA LEU A 245 -15.53 -1.34 -14.94
C LEU A 245 -14.44 -1.18 -16.02
N VAL A 246 -13.41 -2.04 -16.04
CA VAL A 246 -12.38 -1.97 -17.09
C VAL A 246 -12.93 -2.26 -18.49
N SER A 247 -13.92 -3.15 -18.63
CA SER A 247 -14.58 -3.39 -19.93
C SER A 247 -15.37 -2.19 -20.46
N SER A 248 -15.80 -1.27 -19.60
CA SER A 248 -16.41 0.00 -20.02
C SER A 248 -15.38 1.09 -20.39
N GLY A 249 -14.13 0.93 -19.95
CA GLY A 249 -13.07 1.92 -20.13
C GLY A 249 -12.25 1.70 -21.39
N GLN A 250 -11.53 2.74 -21.81
CA GLN A 250 -10.54 2.64 -22.88
C GLN A 250 -9.17 2.31 -22.29
N GLY A 251 -8.69 1.09 -22.53
CA GLY A 251 -7.36 0.66 -22.09
C GLY A 251 -6.22 1.40 -22.80
N SER A 252 -5.13 1.63 -22.09
CA SER A 252 -3.92 2.29 -22.59
C SER A 252 -2.68 1.52 -22.13
N GLN A 253 -1.59 1.59 -22.89
CA GLN A 253 -0.29 1.10 -22.40
C GLN A 253 0.36 2.06 -21.40
N LYS A 254 -0.01 3.35 -21.42
CA LYS A 254 0.61 4.36 -20.56
C LYS A 254 -0.08 4.46 -19.21
N GLY A 255 0.66 4.15 -18.15
CA GLY A 255 0.23 4.29 -16.76
C GLY A 255 0.33 5.73 -16.21
N PRO A 256 -0.05 5.93 -14.93
CA PRO A 256 0.05 7.22 -14.27
C PRO A 256 1.52 7.66 -14.11
N HIS A 257 1.90 8.75 -14.77
CA HIS A 257 3.27 9.25 -14.73
C HIS A 257 3.54 10.07 -13.46
N GLY A 258 4.64 9.74 -12.76
CA GLY A 258 5.11 10.53 -11.62
C GLY A 258 4.19 10.49 -10.40
N LEU A 259 3.51 9.39 -10.13
CA LEU A 259 2.63 9.25 -8.96
C LEU A 259 3.38 8.65 -7.76
N ARG A 260 3.22 9.20 -6.57
CA ARG A 260 3.77 8.65 -5.30
C ARG A 260 2.77 8.74 -4.16
N HIS A 261 3.02 8.01 -3.08
CA HIS A 261 2.19 7.96 -1.87
C HIS A 261 0.71 7.64 -2.15
N HIS A 262 0.45 6.97 -3.28
CA HIS A 262 -0.82 6.34 -3.60
C HIS A 262 -0.93 5.03 -2.82
N SER A 263 -2.13 4.46 -2.78
CA SER A 263 -2.34 3.09 -2.34
C SER A 263 -2.37 2.15 -3.54
N CYS A 264 -2.14 0.86 -3.30
CA CYS A 264 -2.29 -0.20 -4.28
C CYS A 264 -2.83 -1.46 -3.59
N SER A 265 -3.80 -2.12 -4.22
CA SER A 265 -4.30 -3.42 -3.77
C SER A 265 -4.45 -4.37 -4.94
N VAL A 266 -4.05 -5.62 -4.72
CA VAL A 266 -4.23 -6.70 -5.69
C VAL A 266 -5.62 -7.29 -5.50
N VAL A 267 -6.42 -7.34 -6.57
CA VAL A 267 -7.71 -8.01 -6.62
C VAL A 267 -7.73 -8.92 -7.83
N GLY A 268 -7.39 -10.20 -7.64
CA GLY A 268 -7.20 -11.15 -8.74
C GLY A 268 -6.13 -10.66 -9.73
N PRO A 269 -6.44 -10.50 -11.04
CA PRO A 269 -5.49 -10.03 -12.04
C PRO A 269 -5.33 -8.49 -12.07
N PHE A 270 -5.98 -7.77 -11.16
CA PHE A 270 -5.96 -6.31 -11.14
C PHE A 270 -5.03 -5.78 -10.05
N ALA A 271 -4.18 -4.81 -10.39
CA ALA A 271 -3.63 -3.89 -9.41
C ALA A 271 -4.46 -2.60 -9.42
N VAL A 272 -5.12 -2.31 -8.30
CA VAL A 272 -6.02 -1.17 -8.12
C VAL A 272 -5.28 -0.09 -7.34
N LEU A 273 -4.99 1.04 -8.00
CA LEU A 273 -4.27 2.18 -7.44
C LEU A 273 -5.23 3.35 -7.20
N PHE A 274 -5.08 4.02 -6.07
CA PHE A 274 -5.91 5.18 -5.76
C PHE A 274 -5.10 6.35 -5.17
N GLY A 275 -5.49 7.56 -5.58
CA GLY A 275 -5.02 8.82 -5.01
C GLY A 275 -3.51 9.03 -5.12
N GLY A 276 -2.91 9.64 -4.11
CA GLY A 276 -1.48 9.94 -4.04
C GLY A 276 -1.15 11.38 -4.37
N GLU A 277 0.11 11.62 -4.72
CA GLU A 277 0.64 12.93 -5.09
C GLU A 277 1.40 12.80 -6.41
N THR A 278 1.12 13.69 -7.37
CA THR A 278 1.84 13.76 -8.64
C THR A 278 3.06 14.67 -8.56
N LEU A 279 4.15 14.21 -9.15
CA LEU A 279 5.42 14.92 -9.32
C LEU A 279 5.43 15.81 -10.56
N THR A 280 4.41 15.72 -11.41
CA THR A 280 4.36 16.41 -12.71
C THR A 280 3.69 17.77 -12.67
N ARG A 281 2.99 18.09 -11.58
CA ARG A 281 2.26 19.36 -11.42
C ARG A 281 2.93 20.23 -10.37
N ALA A 282 2.91 21.54 -10.58
CA ALA A 282 3.44 22.51 -9.61
C ALA A 282 2.43 22.91 -8.52
N ARG A 283 1.13 22.72 -8.78
CA ARG A 283 0.01 23.01 -7.89
C ARG A 283 -1.02 21.90 -8.02
N ASP A 284 -1.87 21.76 -7.01
CA ASP A 284 -2.91 20.73 -6.96
C ASP A 284 -2.33 19.32 -7.21
N THR A 285 -1.30 19.00 -6.44
CA THR A 285 -0.50 17.79 -6.64
C THR A 285 -1.18 16.55 -6.08
N ILE A 286 -2.12 16.69 -5.15
CA ILE A 286 -2.79 15.56 -4.52
C ILE A 286 -3.96 15.07 -5.39
N CYS A 287 -3.96 13.77 -5.67
CA CYS A 287 -4.89 13.11 -6.56
C CYS A 287 -5.97 12.33 -5.79
N ASN A 288 -7.06 12.04 -6.50
CA ASN A 288 -8.17 11.18 -6.10
C ASN A 288 -8.58 10.23 -7.23
N ASP A 289 -7.75 10.06 -8.25
CA ASP A 289 -8.08 9.21 -9.39
C ASP A 289 -7.90 7.73 -9.05
N LEU A 290 -8.70 6.90 -9.68
CA LEU A 290 -8.59 5.44 -9.65
C LEU A 290 -7.89 4.98 -10.93
N TYR A 291 -6.83 4.20 -10.77
CA TYR A 291 -6.13 3.53 -11.86
C TYR A 291 -6.21 2.02 -11.67
N ILE A 292 -6.47 1.28 -12.73
CA ILE A 292 -6.50 -0.17 -12.71
C ILE A 292 -5.51 -0.69 -13.75
N TYR A 293 -4.56 -1.50 -13.31
CA TYR A 293 -3.68 -2.27 -14.19
C TYR A 293 -4.24 -3.69 -14.34
N ASP A 294 -4.60 -4.06 -15.57
CA ASP A 294 -5.23 -5.34 -15.91
C ASP A 294 -4.22 -6.26 -16.60
N THR A 295 -3.89 -7.38 -15.94
CA THR A 295 -2.92 -8.38 -16.45
C THR A 295 -3.56 -9.53 -17.24
N ARG A 296 -4.88 -9.50 -17.48
CA ARG A 296 -5.56 -10.58 -18.22
C ARG A 296 -5.13 -10.64 -19.69
N THR A 297 -4.72 -9.51 -20.26
CA THR A 297 -4.21 -9.42 -21.63
C THR A 297 -2.68 -9.34 -21.65
N SER A 298 -2.08 -9.73 -22.78
CA SER A 298 -0.67 -9.51 -23.05
C SER A 298 -0.51 -8.67 -24.32
N PRO A 299 0.02 -7.44 -24.24
CA PRO A 299 0.50 -6.78 -23.03
C PRO A 299 -0.64 -6.39 -22.06
N PRO A 300 -0.35 -6.23 -20.75
CA PRO A 300 -1.28 -5.66 -19.78
C PRO A 300 -1.68 -4.22 -20.15
N LEU A 301 -2.85 -3.79 -19.67
CA LEU A 301 -3.40 -2.47 -19.97
C LEU A 301 -3.72 -1.68 -18.69
N TRP A 302 -3.55 -0.36 -18.79
CA TRP A 302 -3.99 0.62 -17.80
C TRP A 302 -5.36 1.16 -18.15
N PHE A 303 -6.17 1.35 -17.11
CA PHE A 303 -7.45 2.04 -17.17
C PHE A 303 -7.44 3.17 -16.14
N HIS A 304 -7.94 4.34 -16.53
CA HIS A 304 -7.98 5.54 -15.70
C HIS A 304 -9.43 5.97 -15.54
N PHE A 305 -9.86 6.11 -14.29
CA PHE A 305 -11.18 6.59 -13.94
C PHE A 305 -11.04 7.81 -13.04
N PRO A 306 -11.25 9.03 -13.58
CA PRO A 306 -11.15 10.26 -12.82
C PRO A 306 -12.21 10.33 -11.71
N CYS A 307 -11.87 10.96 -10.59
CA CYS A 307 -12.82 11.24 -9.52
C CYS A 307 -13.16 12.74 -9.45
N ALA A 308 -14.44 13.07 -9.62
CA ALA A 308 -14.90 14.46 -9.54
C ALA A 308 -14.95 15.00 -8.09
N ASP A 309 -15.05 14.11 -7.09
CA ASP A 309 -15.15 14.52 -5.69
C ASP A 309 -13.77 14.88 -5.11
N ARG A 310 -13.47 16.18 -5.06
CA ARG A 310 -12.22 16.71 -4.45
C ARG A 310 -12.08 16.35 -2.98
N GLY A 311 -13.17 16.08 -2.26
CA GLY A 311 -13.13 15.60 -0.88
C GLY A 311 -12.46 14.23 -0.75
N MET A 312 -12.32 13.48 -1.84
CA MET A 312 -11.62 12.20 -1.88
C MET A 312 -10.12 12.32 -2.12
N LYS A 313 -9.59 13.50 -2.44
CA LYS A 313 -8.14 13.72 -2.63
C LYS A 313 -7.39 13.34 -1.38
N ARG A 314 -6.39 12.47 -1.54
CA ARG A 314 -5.55 12.08 -0.42
C ARG A 314 -4.23 11.42 -0.83
N MET A 315 -3.23 11.59 0.01
CA MET A 315 -1.92 10.93 -0.09
C MET A 315 -1.51 10.29 1.24
N GLY A 316 -0.66 9.26 1.18
CA GLY A 316 -0.19 8.55 2.38
C GLY A 316 -1.28 7.78 3.11
N HIS A 317 -2.41 7.53 2.45
CA HIS A 317 -3.48 6.65 2.90
C HIS A 317 -3.12 5.19 2.59
N ARG A 318 -3.97 4.27 3.05
CA ARG A 318 -3.88 2.85 2.70
C ARG A 318 -5.22 2.34 2.20
N THR A 319 -5.17 1.34 1.34
CA THR A 319 -6.32 0.52 1.01
C THR A 319 -6.15 -0.87 1.62
N CYS A 320 -7.25 -1.50 2.00
CA CYS A 320 -7.26 -2.81 2.63
C CYS A 320 -8.42 -3.64 2.10
N LEU A 321 -8.15 -4.88 1.70
CA LEU A 321 -9.18 -5.79 1.19
C LEU A 321 -9.77 -6.58 2.37
N TRP A 322 -11.09 -6.59 2.50
CA TRP A 322 -11.79 -7.41 3.49
C TRP A 322 -13.19 -7.74 3.04
N ASN A 323 -13.59 -9.00 3.18
CA ASN A 323 -14.93 -9.48 2.88
C ASN A 323 -15.47 -8.98 1.52
N ASP A 324 -14.70 -9.23 0.46
CA ASP A 324 -15.06 -8.86 -0.92
C ASP A 324 -15.19 -7.35 -1.18
N GLN A 325 -14.58 -6.51 -0.34
CA GLN A 325 -14.66 -5.06 -0.41
C GLN A 325 -13.29 -4.41 -0.22
N LEU A 326 -13.05 -3.32 -0.96
CA LEU A 326 -11.85 -2.50 -0.82
C LEU A 326 -12.15 -1.31 0.08
N TYR A 327 -11.43 -1.23 1.20
CA TYR A 327 -11.54 -0.14 2.17
C TYR A 327 -10.45 0.89 1.94
N LEU A 328 -10.77 2.17 2.14
CA LEU A 328 -9.85 3.30 2.10
C LEU A 328 -9.72 3.90 3.50
N VAL A 329 -8.51 4.01 4.01
CA VAL A 329 -8.24 4.41 5.40
C VAL A 329 -7.18 5.50 5.47
N GLY A 330 -7.51 6.58 6.17
CA GLY A 330 -6.60 7.69 6.50
C GLY A 330 -6.14 8.51 5.29
N GLY A 331 -4.92 9.04 5.41
CA GLY A 331 -4.26 9.93 4.46
C GLY A 331 -4.47 11.42 4.75
N PHE A 332 -3.60 12.25 4.21
CA PHE A 332 -3.76 13.70 4.21
C PHE A 332 -4.57 14.14 3.00
N GLY A 333 -5.50 15.07 3.21
CA GLY A 333 -6.41 15.60 2.20
C GLY A 333 -5.73 16.49 1.15
N GLU A 334 -6.53 17.20 0.36
CA GLU A 334 -6.08 18.11 -0.71
C GLU A 334 -5.06 19.18 -0.27
N ASP A 335 -5.12 19.61 0.99
CA ASP A 335 -4.20 20.59 1.56
C ASP A 335 -2.81 20.00 1.90
N GLY A 336 -2.65 18.68 1.80
CA GLY A 336 -1.45 17.94 2.20
C GLY A 336 -1.18 17.97 3.70
N ARG A 337 -2.16 18.36 4.52
CA ARG A 337 -1.99 18.61 5.96
C ARG A 337 -3.03 17.94 6.81
N THR A 338 -4.31 18.02 6.43
CA THR A 338 -5.41 17.54 7.26
C THR A 338 -5.58 16.04 7.09
N ALA A 339 -5.41 15.30 8.18
CA ALA A 339 -5.60 13.85 8.17
C ALA A 339 -7.08 13.47 8.16
N SER A 340 -7.46 12.53 7.30
CA SER A 340 -8.84 12.08 7.17
C SER A 340 -9.19 11.05 8.25
N PRO A 341 -10.21 11.27 9.10
CA PRO A 341 -10.73 10.29 10.05
C PRO A 341 -11.69 9.27 9.40
N GLN A 342 -11.98 9.42 8.11
CA GLN A 342 -13.04 8.68 7.44
C GLN A 342 -12.53 7.36 6.85
N VAL A 343 -13.34 6.32 6.98
CA VAL A 343 -13.19 5.06 6.25
C VAL A 343 -14.25 5.01 5.16
N CYS A 344 -13.83 4.66 3.94
CA CYS A 344 -14.73 4.47 2.80
C CYS A 344 -14.59 3.07 2.22
N ILE A 345 -15.60 2.62 1.47
CA ILE A 345 -15.58 1.41 0.66
C ILE A 345 -15.73 1.78 -0.81
N LEU A 346 -15.01 1.09 -1.69
CA LEU A 346 -15.17 1.24 -3.13
C LEU A 346 -16.48 0.57 -3.58
N ASP A 347 -17.40 1.37 -4.13
CA ASP A 347 -18.65 0.91 -4.72
C ASP A 347 -18.67 1.22 -6.23
N PHE A 348 -19.44 0.43 -6.97
CA PHE A 348 -19.69 0.59 -8.41
C PHE A 348 -21.17 0.93 -8.63
N ILE A 349 -21.43 1.89 -9.52
CA ILE A 349 -22.73 2.55 -9.74
C ILE A 349 -23.27 2.23 -11.14
#